data_AF-A0A9D1CET0-F1
#
_entry.id   AF-A0A9D1CET0-F1
#
_cell.length_a   1.000
_cell.length_b   1.000
_cell.length_c   1.000
_cell.angle_alpha   90.00
_cell.angle_beta   90.00
_cell.angle_gamma   90.00
#
_symmetry.space_group_name_H-M   'P 1'
#
loop_
_entity.id
_entity.type
_entity.pdbx_description
1 polymer ?
#
loop_
_entity_poly.entity_id
_entity_poly.type
_entity_poly.pdbx_seq_one_letter_code
_entity_poly.pdbx_strand_id
1 'polypeptide(L)'
;MEVSIFALEHLIEENEKSITNCKKQLKEIEDGTIHVSAMKSASVENTLEVSSQSLEEYKAIYDAIPQKDKDRFKELQHVQEALAKQTYYKLQKIRLKRNLNLKRTQKLEAMMVVDELPQEVNINDPQLIEISKTIIKYNIRETLELDVALNNIKNEWQGKLSSLPDNEDLKTFAFLDTYVPIIVLHLSVLVQDIEEKIKEHNENVQKSKSKIKPIDYKGLPKFEDWWIEELFKNHQAYFGLFKWKSIIEGLCQTKQQKIIWHKVFSNWLMIKKILSNKEENSFDYNFIFDKLVEKFVRLEEELDEKNIQSMEKIVNNITSKEDFTKTKEEHDTHTLYYKWKIEKNKNT
;
A
#
# COMPACT_ATOMS: atom_id res chain seq x y z
N MET A 1 -54.17 -14.89 -10.61
CA MET A 1 -53.99 -16.16 -9.89
C MET A 1 -52.74 -16.12 -9.04
N GLU A 2 -51.56 -15.86 -9.61
CA GLU A 2 -50.27 -15.76 -8.88
C GLU A 2 -50.26 -14.63 -7.81
N VAL A 3 -50.78 -13.44 -8.12
CA VAL A 3 -50.92 -12.32 -7.15
C VAL A 3 -51.90 -12.66 -6.02
N SER A 4 -52.89 -13.51 -6.29
CA SER A 4 -53.92 -13.91 -5.33
C SER A 4 -53.37 -14.93 -4.33
N ILE A 5 -52.52 -15.86 -4.79
CA ILE A 5 -51.80 -16.82 -3.91
C ILE A 5 -50.86 -16.05 -2.97
N PHE A 6 -50.08 -15.10 -3.50
CA PHE A 6 -49.19 -14.25 -2.69
C PHE A 6 -49.95 -13.44 -1.63
N ALA A 7 -51.06 -12.81 -2.01
CA ALA A 7 -51.88 -12.04 -1.09
C ALA A 7 -52.49 -12.94 0.02
N LEU A 8 -52.90 -14.16 -0.32
CA LEU A 8 -53.40 -15.14 0.65
C LEU A 8 -52.31 -15.60 1.62
N GLU A 9 -51.10 -15.90 1.15
CA GLU A 9 -49.96 -16.27 2.02
C GLU A 9 -49.60 -15.14 2.98
N HIS A 10 -49.57 -13.89 2.50
CA HIS A 10 -49.29 -12.73 3.35
C HIS A 10 -50.41 -12.49 4.38
N LEU A 11 -51.68 -12.63 3.99
CA LEU A 11 -52.82 -12.51 4.91
C LEU A 11 -52.84 -13.62 5.97
N ILE A 12 -52.43 -14.83 5.62
CA ILE A 12 -52.25 -15.94 6.57
C ILE A 12 -51.13 -15.60 7.54
N GLU A 13 -49.96 -15.18 7.05
CA GLU A 13 -48.80 -14.87 7.90
C GLU A 13 -49.06 -13.68 8.84
N GLU A 14 -49.78 -12.65 8.36
CA GLU A 14 -50.16 -11.49 9.15
C GLU A 14 -51.16 -11.82 10.26
N ASN A 15 -52.15 -12.68 9.97
CA ASN A 15 -53.09 -13.16 10.99
C ASN A 15 -52.42 -14.11 11.99
N GLU A 16 -51.48 -14.96 11.58
CA GLU A 16 -50.69 -15.80 12.50
C GLU A 16 -49.81 -14.96 13.44
N LYS A 17 -49.16 -13.91 12.94
CA LYS A 17 -48.41 -12.93 13.75
C LYS A 17 -49.34 -12.17 14.71
N SER A 18 -50.53 -11.81 14.27
CA SER A 18 -51.52 -11.12 15.10
C SER A 18 -52.06 -12.02 16.22
N ILE A 19 -52.38 -13.29 15.92
CA ILE A 19 -52.82 -14.29 16.90
C ILE A 19 -51.72 -14.58 17.93
N THR A 20 -50.47 -14.74 17.49
CA THR A 20 -49.34 -14.98 18.41
C THR A 20 -49.11 -13.79 19.35
N ASN A 21 -49.18 -12.56 18.84
CA ASN A 21 -49.12 -11.35 19.67
C ASN A 21 -50.30 -11.23 20.64
N CYS A 22 -51.53 -11.49 20.20
CA CYS A 22 -52.72 -11.43 21.06
C CYS A 22 -52.67 -12.51 22.15
N LYS A 23 -52.28 -13.74 21.82
CA LYS A 23 -52.08 -14.83 22.81
C LYS A 23 -51.00 -14.49 23.82
N LYS A 24 -49.92 -13.83 23.40
CA LYS A 24 -48.87 -13.37 24.31
C LYS A 24 -49.38 -12.27 25.25
N GLN A 25 -50.11 -11.30 24.73
CA GLN A 25 -50.72 -10.23 25.53
C GLN A 25 -51.73 -10.78 26.55
N LEU A 26 -52.58 -11.74 26.17
CA LEU A 26 -53.52 -12.37 27.10
C LEU A 26 -52.82 -13.10 28.24
N LYS A 27 -51.74 -13.85 27.96
CA LYS A 27 -50.93 -14.48 29.00
C LYS A 27 -50.30 -13.47 29.96
N GLU A 28 -49.76 -12.37 29.45
CA GLU A 28 -49.18 -11.30 30.27
C GLU A 28 -50.24 -10.58 31.14
N ILE A 29 -51.51 -10.57 30.71
CA ILE A 29 -52.65 -10.04 31.46
C ILE A 29 -53.09 -11.05 32.54
N GLU A 30 -53.19 -12.33 32.20
CA GLU A 30 -53.57 -13.43 33.11
C GLU A 30 -52.53 -13.66 34.21
N ASP A 31 -51.23 -13.56 33.88
CA ASP A 31 -50.11 -13.68 34.81
C ASP A 31 -49.92 -12.43 35.69
N GLY A 32 -50.73 -11.37 35.49
CA GLY A 32 -50.69 -10.14 36.27
C GLY A 32 -49.48 -9.24 36.01
N THR A 33 -48.72 -9.48 34.95
CA THR A 33 -47.55 -8.66 34.56
C THR A 33 -47.96 -7.33 33.94
N ILE A 34 -49.16 -7.25 33.35
CA ILE A 34 -49.72 -6.03 32.75
C ILE A 34 -51.14 -5.79 33.28
N HIS A 35 -51.34 -4.67 33.99
CA HIS A 35 -52.68 -4.21 34.37
C HIS A 35 -53.32 -3.39 33.23
N VAL A 36 -54.39 -3.91 32.65
CA VAL A 36 -55.19 -3.24 31.63
C VAL A 36 -56.66 -3.19 32.04
N SER A 37 -57.40 -2.21 31.51
CA SER A 37 -58.83 -2.10 31.75
C SER A 37 -59.59 -3.28 31.14
N ALA A 38 -60.72 -3.64 31.74
CA ALA A 38 -61.60 -4.70 31.23
C ALA A 38 -61.98 -4.51 29.74
N MET A 39 -62.14 -3.25 29.31
CA MET A 39 -62.39 -2.89 27.92
C MET A 39 -61.22 -3.26 26.99
N LYS A 40 -59.98 -3.09 27.44
CA LYS A 40 -58.78 -3.42 26.66
C LYS A 40 -58.52 -4.93 26.62
N SER A 41 -58.85 -5.67 27.67
CA SER A 41 -58.85 -7.15 27.66
C SER A 41 -59.85 -7.70 26.64
N ALA A 42 -61.11 -7.23 26.72
CA ALA A 42 -62.16 -7.63 25.79
C ALA A 42 -61.83 -7.26 24.32
N SER A 43 -61.10 -6.16 24.10
CA SER A 43 -60.63 -5.79 22.76
C SER A 43 -59.59 -6.76 22.20
N VAL A 44 -58.67 -7.24 23.04
CA VAL A 44 -57.63 -8.21 22.64
C VAL A 44 -58.27 -9.58 22.36
N GLU A 45 -59.24 -10.00 23.18
CA GLU A 45 -60.04 -11.22 22.96
C GLU A 45 -60.82 -11.15 21.64
N ASN A 46 -61.52 -10.03 21.38
CA ASN A 46 -62.26 -9.83 20.14
C ASN A 46 -61.33 -9.81 18.91
N THR A 47 -60.15 -9.20 19.02
CA THR A 47 -59.17 -9.20 17.93
C THR A 47 -58.59 -10.59 17.70
N LEU A 48 -58.38 -11.37 18.76
CA LEU A 48 -57.95 -12.76 18.65
C LEU A 48 -59.01 -13.61 17.94
N GLU A 49 -60.29 -13.43 18.27
CA GLU A 49 -61.40 -14.16 17.66
C GLU A 49 -61.53 -13.81 16.18
N VAL A 50 -61.55 -12.52 15.85
CA VAL A 50 -61.63 -12.03 14.45
C VAL A 50 -60.44 -12.51 13.63
N SER A 51 -59.20 -12.35 14.12
CA SER A 51 -58.02 -12.83 13.41
C SER A 51 -57.98 -14.35 13.26
N SER A 52 -58.56 -15.12 14.21
CA SER A 52 -58.64 -16.57 14.11
C SER A 52 -59.66 -17.01 13.06
N GLN A 53 -60.84 -16.37 13.01
CA GLN A 53 -61.83 -16.63 11.96
C GLN A 53 -61.29 -16.28 10.57
N SER A 54 -60.69 -15.10 10.41
CA SER A 54 -60.09 -14.71 9.13
C SER A 54 -58.95 -15.64 8.70
N LEU A 55 -58.16 -16.15 9.65
CA LEU A 55 -57.12 -17.14 9.35
C LEU A 55 -57.72 -18.46 8.83
N GLU A 56 -58.79 -18.95 9.44
CA GLU A 56 -59.49 -20.17 8.99
C GLU A 56 -60.07 -20.00 7.59
N GLU A 57 -60.71 -18.85 7.33
CA GLU A 57 -61.24 -18.50 6.01
C GLU A 57 -60.14 -18.45 4.95
N TYR A 58 -59.04 -17.75 5.22
CA TYR A 58 -57.93 -17.64 4.26
C TYR A 58 -57.20 -18.96 4.05
N LYS A 59 -57.06 -19.81 5.08
CA LYS A 59 -56.50 -21.16 4.95
C LYS A 59 -57.39 -22.07 4.12
N ALA A 60 -58.71 -22.04 4.34
CA ALA A 60 -59.66 -22.81 3.53
C ALA A 60 -59.59 -22.41 2.04
N ILE A 61 -59.49 -21.11 1.75
CA ILE A 61 -59.31 -20.60 0.38
C ILE A 61 -57.96 -21.02 -0.19
N TYR A 62 -56.88 -20.98 0.59
CA TYR A 62 -55.55 -21.42 0.16
C TYR A 62 -55.49 -22.93 -0.11
N ASP A 63 -56.13 -23.75 0.72
CA ASP A 63 -56.16 -25.21 0.58
C ASP A 63 -57.00 -25.68 -0.61
N ALA A 64 -57.99 -24.89 -1.03
CA ALA A 64 -58.75 -25.13 -2.25
C ALA A 64 -57.93 -24.93 -3.55
N ILE A 65 -56.75 -24.31 -3.48
CA ILE A 65 -55.88 -24.07 -4.64
C ILE A 65 -55.11 -25.36 -4.99
N PRO A 66 -55.10 -25.80 -6.26
CA PRO A 66 -54.36 -27.00 -6.68
C PRO A 66 -52.87 -26.94 -6.33
N GLN A 67 -52.32 -28.05 -5.84
CA GLN A 67 -50.91 -28.15 -5.45
C GLN A 67 -49.95 -27.76 -6.58
N LYS A 68 -50.29 -28.10 -7.84
CA LYS A 68 -49.52 -27.74 -9.03
C LYS A 68 -49.34 -26.22 -9.19
N ASP A 69 -50.37 -25.44 -8.84
CA ASP A 69 -50.32 -23.97 -8.95
C ASP A 69 -49.51 -23.36 -7.80
N LYS A 70 -49.54 -24.00 -6.61
CA LYS A 70 -48.68 -23.64 -5.46
C LYS A 70 -47.20 -23.90 -5.75
N ASP A 71 -46.87 -25.05 -6.35
CA ASP A 71 -45.50 -25.42 -6.69
C ASP A 71 -44.93 -24.50 -7.80
N ARG A 72 -45.72 -24.23 -8.84
CA ARG A 72 -45.36 -23.25 -9.89
C ARG A 72 -45.11 -21.86 -9.31
N PHE A 73 -45.91 -21.45 -8.32
CA PHE A 73 -45.73 -20.16 -7.66
C PHE A 73 -44.42 -20.09 -6.84
N LYS A 74 -44.06 -21.15 -6.12
CA LYS A 74 -42.77 -21.24 -5.40
C LYS A 74 -41.58 -21.18 -6.35
N GLU A 75 -41.64 -21.90 -7.47
CA GLU A 75 -40.61 -21.82 -8.51
C GLU A 75 -40.45 -20.39 -9.05
N LEU A 76 -41.58 -19.71 -9.33
CA LEU A 76 -41.57 -18.31 -9.75
C LEU A 76 -40.96 -17.38 -8.70
N GLN A 77 -41.26 -17.57 -7.41
CA GLN A 77 -40.63 -16.82 -6.31
C GLN A 77 -39.11 -17.04 -6.28
N HIS A 78 -38.66 -18.29 -6.36
CA HIS A 78 -37.22 -18.59 -6.39
C HIS A 78 -36.52 -17.95 -7.58
N VAL A 79 -37.14 -17.97 -8.76
CA VAL A 79 -36.62 -17.29 -9.96
C VAL A 79 -36.60 -15.78 -9.78
N GLN A 80 -37.65 -15.19 -9.19
CA GLN A 80 -37.70 -13.74 -8.91
C GLN A 80 -36.65 -13.32 -7.89
N GLU A 81 -36.44 -14.10 -6.83
CA GLU A 81 -35.38 -13.86 -5.84
C GLU A 81 -33.99 -13.96 -6.47
N ALA A 82 -33.76 -14.96 -7.33
CA ALA A 82 -32.51 -15.09 -8.06
C ALA A 82 -32.27 -13.91 -9.01
N LEU A 83 -33.31 -13.46 -9.73
CA LEU A 83 -33.26 -12.28 -10.58
C LEU A 83 -33.04 -10.99 -9.78
N ALA A 84 -33.66 -10.86 -8.60
CA ALA A 84 -33.48 -9.72 -7.71
C ALA A 84 -32.04 -9.67 -7.19
N LYS A 85 -31.47 -10.80 -6.76
CA LYS A 85 -30.06 -10.91 -6.38
C LYS A 85 -29.13 -10.57 -7.54
N GLN A 86 -29.38 -11.10 -8.73
CA GLN A 86 -28.56 -10.81 -9.91
C GLN A 86 -28.62 -9.32 -10.27
N THR A 87 -29.80 -8.71 -10.21
CA THR A 87 -30.00 -7.29 -10.47
C THR A 87 -29.33 -6.43 -9.40
N TYR A 88 -29.36 -6.87 -8.14
CA TYR A 88 -28.63 -6.25 -7.05
C TYR A 88 -27.12 -6.19 -7.36
N TYR A 89 -26.47 -7.28 -7.74
CA TYR A 89 -25.02 -7.23 -8.04
C TYR A 89 -24.71 -6.46 -9.34
N LYS A 90 -25.53 -6.62 -10.39
CA LYS A 90 -25.37 -5.85 -11.65
C LYS A 90 -25.41 -4.33 -11.43
N LEU A 91 -26.26 -3.84 -10.54
CA LEU A 91 -26.44 -2.41 -10.26
C LEU A 91 -25.57 -1.89 -9.10
N GLN A 92 -24.67 -2.73 -8.56
CA GLN A 92 -23.89 -2.41 -7.37
C GLN A 92 -23.02 -1.17 -7.53
N LYS A 93 -22.32 -1.02 -8.66
CA LYS A 93 -21.51 0.17 -8.96
C LYS A 93 -22.32 1.46 -8.96
N ILE A 94 -23.54 1.40 -9.51
CA ILE A 94 -24.44 2.57 -9.58
C ILE A 94 -24.89 2.96 -8.16
N ARG A 95 -25.23 1.98 -7.31
CA ARG A 95 -25.58 2.23 -5.91
C ARG A 95 -24.42 2.84 -5.13
N LEU A 96 -23.22 2.26 -5.23
CA LEU A 96 -22.02 2.78 -4.57
C LEU A 96 -21.72 4.22 -5.00
N LYS A 97 -21.85 4.53 -6.30
CA LYS A 97 -21.67 5.89 -6.82
C LYS A 97 -22.67 6.89 -6.22
N ARG A 98 -23.94 6.50 -6.10
CA ARG A 98 -25.04 7.33 -5.59
C ARG A 98 -25.09 7.46 -4.08
N ASN A 99 -24.38 6.61 -3.32
CA ASN A 99 -24.38 6.64 -1.86
C ASN A 99 -23.81 7.96 -1.32
N LEU A 100 -24.60 8.79 -0.64
CA LEU A 100 -24.18 10.11 -0.15
C LEU A 100 -23.25 10.04 1.07
N ASN A 101 -23.27 8.93 1.82
CA ASN A 101 -22.54 8.79 3.08
C ASN A 101 -21.07 8.38 2.90
N LEU A 102 -20.65 8.04 1.68
CA LEU A 102 -19.28 7.60 1.37
C LEU A 102 -18.43 8.73 0.81
N LYS A 103 -17.17 8.81 1.25
CA LYS A 103 -16.18 9.71 0.64
C LYS A 103 -15.90 9.29 -0.80
N ARG A 104 -15.52 10.26 -1.66
CA ARG A 104 -15.20 9.99 -3.08
C ARG A 104 -14.12 8.91 -3.25
N THR A 105 -13.08 8.92 -2.42
CA THR A 105 -12.00 7.92 -2.45
C THR A 105 -12.51 6.51 -2.13
N GLN A 106 -13.33 6.36 -1.09
CA GLN A 106 -13.96 5.08 -0.73
C GLN A 106 -14.88 4.55 -1.83
N LYS A 107 -15.62 5.44 -2.52
CA LYS A 107 -16.46 5.05 -3.65
C LYS A 107 -15.64 4.50 -4.81
N LEU A 108 -14.56 5.19 -5.17
CA LEU A 108 -13.67 4.77 -6.25
C LEU A 108 -13.04 3.43 -5.91
N GLU A 109 -12.49 3.29 -4.70
CA GLU A 109 -11.85 2.06 -4.25
C GLU A 109 -12.84 0.89 -4.22
N ALA A 110 -14.04 1.07 -3.65
CA ALA A 110 -15.06 0.02 -3.66
C ALA A 110 -15.50 -0.38 -5.08
N MET A 111 -15.52 0.57 -6.03
CA MET A 111 -15.80 0.27 -7.43
C MET A 111 -14.65 -0.51 -8.09
N MET A 112 -13.39 -0.19 -7.80
CA MET A 112 -12.22 -0.92 -8.28
C MET A 112 -12.22 -2.36 -7.76
N VAL A 113 -12.52 -2.56 -6.47
CA VAL A 113 -12.66 -3.91 -5.89
C VAL A 113 -13.74 -4.70 -6.64
N VAL A 114 -14.88 -4.10 -6.97
CA VAL A 114 -15.92 -4.77 -7.77
C VAL A 114 -15.44 -5.15 -9.18
N ASP A 115 -14.56 -4.36 -9.78
CA ASP A 115 -13.94 -4.68 -11.07
C ASP A 115 -12.90 -5.82 -10.99
N GLU A 116 -12.24 -5.96 -9.85
CA GLU A 116 -11.21 -6.97 -9.60
C GLU A 116 -11.78 -8.33 -9.19
N LEU A 117 -13.00 -8.36 -8.65
CA LEU A 117 -13.62 -9.60 -8.18
C LEU A 117 -13.99 -10.52 -9.35
N PRO A 118 -13.75 -11.85 -9.23
CA PRO A 118 -14.28 -12.83 -10.17
C PRO A 118 -15.80 -12.74 -10.26
N GLN A 119 -16.37 -13.05 -11.44
CA GLN A 119 -17.81 -12.93 -11.70
C GLN A 119 -18.69 -13.80 -10.78
N GLU A 120 -18.10 -14.82 -10.16
CA GLU A 120 -18.76 -15.75 -9.24
C GLU A 120 -18.80 -15.22 -7.79
N VAL A 121 -17.93 -14.28 -7.45
CA VAL A 121 -17.77 -13.79 -6.07
C VAL A 121 -18.65 -12.57 -5.87
N ASN A 122 -19.69 -12.75 -5.06
CA ASN A 122 -20.64 -11.70 -4.71
C ASN A 122 -20.35 -11.18 -3.30
N ILE A 123 -20.00 -9.89 -3.19
CA ILE A 123 -19.75 -9.23 -1.90
C ILE A 123 -20.82 -8.16 -1.69
N ASN A 124 -21.36 -8.10 -0.47
CA ASN A 124 -22.39 -7.12 -0.13
C ASN A 124 -21.83 -5.69 0.01
N ASP A 125 -22.67 -4.68 -0.18
CA ASP A 125 -22.27 -3.27 -0.12
C ASP A 125 -21.54 -2.90 1.21
N PRO A 126 -21.99 -3.33 2.41
CA PRO A 126 -21.27 -3.02 3.66
C PRO A 126 -19.87 -3.63 3.74
N GLN A 127 -19.71 -4.87 3.26
CA GLN A 127 -18.42 -5.57 3.24
C GLN A 127 -17.45 -4.91 2.25
N LEU A 128 -17.92 -4.49 1.06
CA LEU A 128 -17.12 -3.73 0.10
C LEU A 128 -16.65 -2.38 0.69
N ILE A 129 -17.51 -1.72 1.46
CA ILE A 129 -17.16 -0.47 2.14
C ILE A 129 -16.09 -0.71 3.22
N GLU A 130 -16.15 -1.83 3.92
CA GLU A 130 -15.13 -2.20 4.90
C GLU A 130 -13.80 -2.54 4.23
N ILE A 131 -13.82 -3.35 3.17
CA ILE A 131 -12.64 -3.70 2.37
C ILE A 131 -11.97 -2.42 1.84
N SER A 132 -12.73 -1.54 1.18
CA SER A 132 -12.20 -0.27 0.67
C SER A 132 -11.60 0.63 1.77
N LYS A 133 -12.21 0.67 2.96
CA LYS A 133 -11.60 1.36 4.12
C LYS A 133 -10.27 0.73 4.52
N THR A 134 -10.17 -0.60 4.54
CA THR A 134 -8.91 -1.27 4.90
C THR A 134 -7.82 -1.04 3.85
N ILE A 135 -8.16 -1.10 2.56
CA ILE A 135 -7.21 -0.84 1.46
C ILE A 135 -6.64 0.57 1.57
N ILE A 136 -7.51 1.58 1.75
CA ILE A 136 -7.09 2.97 1.90
C ILE A 136 -6.27 3.17 3.20
N LYS A 137 -6.70 2.56 4.31
CA LYS A 137 -6.05 2.73 5.61
C LYS A 137 -4.61 2.21 5.60
N TYR A 138 -4.37 1.06 4.98
CA TYR A 138 -3.05 0.40 4.97
C TYR A 138 -2.27 0.62 3.67
N ASN A 139 -2.81 1.44 2.75
CA ASN A 139 -2.23 1.68 1.45
C ASN A 139 -1.81 0.40 0.72
N ILE A 140 -2.73 -0.58 0.71
CA ILE A 140 -2.43 -1.95 0.27
C ILE A 140 -1.97 -1.97 -1.20
N ARG A 141 -2.54 -1.11 -2.05
CA ARG A 141 -2.19 -1.04 -3.49
C ARG A 141 -0.72 -0.69 -3.70
N GLU A 142 -0.27 0.42 -3.12
CA GLU A 142 1.14 0.82 -3.19
C GLU A 142 2.06 -0.25 -2.58
N THR A 143 1.63 -0.87 -1.48
CA THR A 143 2.41 -1.94 -0.83
C THR A 143 2.56 -3.17 -1.74
N LEU A 144 1.50 -3.56 -2.46
CA LEU A 144 1.55 -4.67 -3.41
C LEU A 144 2.43 -4.35 -4.61
N GLU A 145 2.36 -3.12 -5.14
CA GLU A 145 3.24 -2.67 -6.24
C GLU A 145 4.72 -2.73 -5.81
N LEU A 146 5.03 -2.27 -4.60
CA LEU A 146 6.37 -2.36 -4.03
C LEU A 146 6.82 -3.81 -3.80
N ASP A 147 5.93 -4.69 -3.37
CA ASP A 147 6.26 -6.11 -3.18
C ASP A 147 6.55 -6.82 -4.52
N VAL A 148 5.74 -6.54 -5.56
CA VAL A 148 5.99 -7.02 -6.91
C VAL A 148 7.34 -6.51 -7.44
N ALA A 149 7.64 -5.22 -7.25
CA ALA A 149 8.93 -4.65 -7.64
C ALA A 149 10.10 -5.30 -6.88
N LEU A 150 9.96 -5.50 -5.57
CA LEU A 150 10.98 -6.17 -4.75
C LEU A 150 11.21 -7.61 -5.19
N ASN A 151 10.13 -8.36 -5.47
CA ASN A 151 10.23 -9.74 -5.92
C ASN A 151 10.89 -9.84 -7.30
N ASN A 152 10.62 -8.90 -8.21
CA ASN A 152 11.33 -8.83 -9.48
C ASN A 152 12.84 -8.61 -9.28
N ILE A 153 13.24 -7.67 -8.42
CA ILE A 153 14.65 -7.42 -8.11
C ILE A 153 15.30 -8.65 -7.45
N LYS A 154 14.62 -9.29 -6.50
CA LYS A 154 15.10 -10.51 -5.83
C LYS A 154 15.30 -11.66 -6.81
N ASN A 155 14.34 -11.88 -7.70
CA ASN A 155 14.44 -12.95 -8.71
C ASN A 155 15.60 -12.71 -9.66
N GLU A 156 15.86 -11.46 -10.06
CA GLU A 156 17.01 -11.13 -10.89
C GLU A 156 18.34 -11.25 -10.15
N TRP A 157 18.38 -10.82 -8.88
CA TRP A 157 19.54 -11.02 -8.00
C TRP A 157 19.88 -12.51 -7.89
N GLN A 158 18.91 -13.34 -7.50
CA GLN A 158 19.09 -14.78 -7.32
C GLN A 158 19.42 -15.48 -8.63
N GLY A 159 18.81 -15.06 -9.75
CA GLY A 159 19.09 -15.60 -11.07
C GLY A 159 20.53 -15.34 -11.51
N LYS A 160 21.07 -14.14 -11.24
CA LYS A 160 22.49 -13.83 -11.48
C LYS A 160 23.41 -14.57 -10.51
N LEU A 161 23.03 -14.66 -9.24
CA LEU A 161 23.85 -15.31 -8.22
C LEU A 161 23.98 -16.82 -8.46
N SER A 162 22.91 -17.47 -8.89
CA SER A 162 22.89 -18.92 -9.21
C SER A 162 23.78 -19.29 -10.40
N SER A 163 24.24 -18.30 -11.18
CA SER A 163 25.19 -18.53 -12.28
C SER A 163 26.65 -18.57 -11.82
N LEU A 164 26.93 -18.18 -10.57
CA LEU A 164 28.25 -18.24 -9.97
C LEU A 164 28.55 -19.65 -9.43
N PRO A 165 29.83 -20.09 -9.44
CA PRO A 165 30.22 -21.36 -8.86
C PRO A 165 30.01 -21.37 -7.33
N ASP A 166 29.44 -22.45 -6.80
CA ASP A 166 29.26 -22.67 -5.36
C ASP A 166 30.62 -22.71 -4.64
N ASN A 167 31.03 -21.58 -4.07
CA ASN A 167 32.23 -21.46 -3.24
C ASN A 167 31.87 -21.08 -1.78
N GLU A 168 32.77 -21.31 -0.83
CA GLU A 168 32.54 -20.95 0.58
C GLU A 168 32.41 -19.43 0.78
N ASP A 169 32.94 -18.63 -0.13
CA ASP A 169 32.84 -17.16 -0.10
C ASP A 169 31.40 -16.67 -0.33
N LEU A 170 30.59 -17.33 -1.17
CA LEU A 170 29.16 -16.99 -1.39
C LEU A 170 28.37 -17.02 -0.06
N LYS A 171 28.67 -17.97 0.84
CA LYS A 171 28.00 -18.06 2.15
C LYS A 171 28.33 -16.87 3.06
N THR A 172 29.51 -16.27 2.89
CA THR A 172 29.95 -15.10 3.67
C THR A 172 29.10 -13.87 3.34
N PHE A 173 28.50 -13.82 2.15
CA PHE A 173 27.67 -12.70 1.69
C PHE A 173 26.17 -12.96 1.77
N ALA A 174 25.72 -14.07 2.38
CA ALA A 174 24.30 -14.45 2.44
C ALA A 174 23.37 -13.36 3.01
N PHE A 175 23.87 -12.48 3.89
CA PHE A 175 23.08 -11.35 4.37
C PHE A 175 22.80 -10.32 3.25
N LEU A 176 23.75 -10.09 2.32
CA LEU A 176 23.59 -9.19 1.18
C LEU A 176 22.44 -9.62 0.26
N ASP A 177 22.09 -10.90 0.24
CA ASP A 177 20.96 -11.40 -0.55
C ASP A 177 19.62 -10.76 -0.17
N THR A 178 19.51 -10.30 1.08
CA THR A 178 18.34 -9.53 1.52
C THR A 178 18.57 -8.03 1.36
N TYR A 179 19.75 -7.53 1.70
CA TYR A 179 20.01 -6.08 1.73
C TYR A 179 20.16 -5.46 0.34
N VAL A 180 20.79 -6.13 -0.62
CA VAL A 180 21.00 -5.60 -1.98
C VAL A 180 19.65 -5.32 -2.66
N PRO A 181 18.69 -6.27 -2.75
CA PRO A 181 17.40 -5.98 -3.36
C PRO A 181 16.63 -4.84 -2.69
N ILE A 182 16.70 -4.74 -1.36
CA ILE A 182 16.04 -3.67 -0.60
C ILE A 182 16.65 -2.30 -0.93
N ILE A 183 17.98 -2.19 -0.99
CA ILE A 183 18.63 -0.92 -1.33
C ILE A 183 18.35 -0.53 -2.78
N VAL A 184 18.39 -1.48 -3.71
CA VAL A 184 18.06 -1.23 -5.12
C VAL A 184 16.61 -0.73 -5.24
N LEU A 185 15.67 -1.33 -4.51
CA LEU A 185 14.28 -0.85 -4.46
C LEU A 185 14.20 0.57 -3.88
N HIS A 186 14.87 0.85 -2.75
CA HIS A 186 14.86 2.19 -2.17
C HIS A 186 15.46 3.24 -3.11
N LEU A 187 16.53 2.90 -3.84
CA LEU A 187 17.12 3.74 -4.87
C LEU A 187 16.14 3.97 -6.01
N SER A 188 15.51 2.91 -6.55
CA SER A 188 14.60 3.04 -7.68
C SER A 188 13.40 3.90 -7.35
N VAL A 189 12.80 3.72 -6.17
CA VAL A 189 11.66 4.52 -5.69
C VAL A 189 12.08 5.98 -5.48
N LEU A 190 13.26 6.22 -4.89
CA LEU A 190 13.77 7.59 -4.71
C LEU A 190 13.99 8.30 -6.06
N VAL A 191 14.55 7.62 -7.05
CA VAL A 191 14.79 8.21 -8.38
C VAL A 191 13.47 8.51 -9.08
N GLN A 192 12.49 7.60 -9.01
CA GLN A 192 11.15 7.83 -9.55
C GLN A 192 10.48 9.05 -8.91
N ASP A 193 10.53 9.17 -7.59
CA ASP A 193 9.96 10.32 -6.87
C ASP A 193 10.68 11.64 -7.21
N ILE A 194 12.01 11.63 -7.39
CA ILE A 194 12.76 12.80 -7.87
C ILE A 194 12.31 13.19 -9.29
N GLU A 195 12.20 12.22 -10.20
CA GLU A 195 11.75 12.45 -11.58
C GLU A 195 10.34 13.04 -11.63
N GLU A 196 9.41 12.47 -10.86
CA GLU A 196 8.02 12.96 -10.79
C GLU A 196 7.96 14.37 -10.24
N LYS A 197 8.69 14.68 -9.16
CA LYS A 197 8.71 16.03 -8.59
C LYS A 197 9.34 17.07 -9.52
N ILE A 198 10.36 16.70 -10.27
CA ILE A 198 10.97 17.57 -11.28
C ILE A 198 9.98 17.82 -12.43
N LYS A 199 9.26 16.80 -12.89
CA LYS A 199 8.21 16.94 -13.91
C LYS A 199 7.09 17.86 -13.42
N GLU A 200 6.56 17.64 -12.22
CA GLU A 200 5.56 18.51 -11.60
C GLU A 200 6.03 19.97 -11.49
N HIS A 201 7.28 20.18 -11.08
CA HIS A 201 7.88 21.51 -10.99
C HIS A 201 7.92 22.18 -12.38
N ASN A 202 8.41 21.48 -13.39
CA ASN A 202 8.56 22.01 -14.74
C ASN A 202 7.18 22.32 -15.38
N GLU A 203 6.17 21.48 -15.17
CA GLU A 203 4.80 21.74 -15.61
C GLU A 203 4.23 23.00 -14.93
N ASN A 204 4.46 23.16 -13.62
CA ASN A 204 3.99 24.33 -12.89
C ASN A 204 4.69 25.62 -13.34
N VAL A 205 5.97 25.55 -13.68
CA VAL A 205 6.73 26.68 -14.27
C VAL A 205 6.14 27.07 -15.63
N GLN A 206 5.82 26.10 -16.49
CA GLN A 206 5.18 26.35 -17.78
C GLN A 206 3.77 26.97 -17.63
N LYS A 207 2.96 26.45 -16.70
CA LYS A 207 1.59 26.95 -16.45
C LYS A 207 1.58 28.35 -15.81
N SER A 208 2.57 28.68 -14.98
CA SER A 208 2.62 29.94 -14.23
C SER A 208 3.31 31.10 -14.95
N LYS A 209 3.98 30.87 -16.11
CA LYS A 209 4.87 31.86 -16.76
C LYS A 209 5.82 32.56 -15.77
N SER A 210 6.25 31.84 -14.74
CA SER A 210 7.12 32.39 -13.70
C SER A 210 8.55 32.57 -14.24
N LYS A 211 9.32 33.51 -13.67
CA LYS A 211 10.74 33.73 -14.01
C LYS A 211 11.67 32.59 -13.55
N ILE A 212 11.11 31.54 -12.95
CA ILE A 212 11.85 30.39 -12.42
C ILE A 212 12.24 29.51 -13.61
N LYS A 213 13.51 29.12 -13.69
CA LYS A 213 14.00 28.28 -14.79
C LYS A 213 13.56 26.82 -14.58
N PRO A 214 13.14 26.12 -15.64
CA PRO A 214 12.89 24.69 -15.56
C PRO A 214 14.19 23.95 -15.22
N ILE A 215 14.05 22.83 -14.53
CA ILE A 215 15.15 21.94 -14.18
C ILE A 215 15.36 21.00 -15.37
N ASP A 216 16.54 21.08 -16.00
CA ASP A 216 16.98 20.12 -17.03
C ASP A 216 17.54 18.87 -16.35
N TYR A 217 16.74 17.80 -16.31
CA TYR A 217 17.13 16.53 -15.72
C TYR A 217 17.47 15.51 -16.82
N LYS A 218 18.73 15.08 -16.85
CA LYS A 218 19.26 14.11 -17.83
C LYS A 218 19.53 12.72 -17.23
N GLY A 219 19.12 12.49 -15.99
CA GLY A 219 19.49 11.30 -15.22
C GLY A 219 20.43 11.62 -14.07
N LEU A 220 20.79 10.59 -13.31
CA LEU A 220 21.78 10.69 -12.24
C LEU A 220 23.19 10.84 -12.82
N PRO A 221 24.09 11.60 -12.17
CA PRO A 221 25.49 11.62 -12.54
C PRO A 221 26.11 10.24 -12.30
N LYS A 222 26.98 9.81 -13.23
CA LYS A 222 27.74 8.57 -13.09
C LYS A 222 28.57 8.59 -11.79
N PHE A 223 28.73 7.43 -11.17
CA PHE A 223 29.58 7.28 -10.00
C PHE A 223 30.93 6.68 -10.40
N GLU A 224 31.97 7.01 -9.64
CA GLU A 224 33.32 6.49 -9.85
C GLU A 224 33.65 5.52 -8.70
N ASP A 225 33.80 4.23 -9.01
CA ASP A 225 33.91 3.17 -7.99
C ASP A 225 35.25 3.22 -7.21
N TRP A 226 36.32 3.74 -7.84
CA TRP A 226 37.63 3.93 -7.20
C TRP A 226 37.57 4.83 -5.95
N TRP A 227 36.58 5.74 -5.85
CA TRP A 227 36.39 6.56 -4.66
C TRP A 227 36.14 5.73 -3.40
N ILE A 228 35.53 4.55 -3.55
CA ILE A 228 35.13 3.69 -2.44
C ILE A 228 36.34 2.93 -1.91
N GLU A 229 37.16 2.37 -2.79
CA GLU A 229 38.39 1.65 -2.43
C GLU A 229 39.41 2.58 -1.75
N GLU A 230 39.50 3.82 -2.24
CA GLU A 230 40.45 4.81 -1.74
C GLU A 230 39.88 5.75 -0.66
N LEU A 231 38.61 5.59 -0.27
CA LEU A 231 37.90 6.55 0.60
C LEU A 231 38.68 6.92 1.89
N PHE A 232 39.40 5.95 2.45
CA PHE A 232 40.17 6.11 3.69
C PHE A 232 41.67 6.33 3.47
N LYS A 233 42.15 6.20 2.23
CA LYS A 233 43.57 6.34 1.85
C LYS A 233 43.84 7.67 1.16
N ASN A 234 42.84 8.23 0.48
CA ASN A 234 42.95 9.44 -0.31
C ASN A 234 41.85 10.45 0.05
N HIS A 235 42.24 11.61 0.57
CA HIS A 235 41.33 12.70 0.89
C HIS A 235 40.57 13.20 -0.37
N GLN A 236 41.16 13.09 -1.56
CA GLN A 236 40.54 13.49 -2.81
C GLN A 236 39.36 12.58 -3.18
N ALA A 237 39.53 11.26 -3.04
CA ALA A 237 38.45 10.29 -3.20
C ALA A 237 37.27 10.58 -2.25
N TYR A 238 37.57 10.89 -0.99
CA TYR A 238 36.56 11.30 -0.02
C TYR A 238 35.79 12.55 -0.47
N PHE A 239 36.49 13.63 -0.88
CA PHE A 239 35.84 14.85 -1.35
C PHE A 239 35.06 14.65 -2.66
N GLY A 240 35.58 13.84 -3.58
CA GLY A 240 34.91 13.45 -4.82
C GLY A 240 33.57 12.78 -4.56
N LEU A 241 33.56 11.75 -3.71
CA LEU A 241 32.34 11.04 -3.35
C LEU A 241 31.32 11.93 -2.64
N PHE A 242 31.76 12.77 -1.69
CA PHE A 242 30.84 13.68 -0.99
C PHE A 242 30.31 14.79 -1.89
N LYS A 243 31.08 15.23 -2.89
CA LYS A 243 30.61 16.14 -3.92
C LYS A 243 29.56 15.46 -4.81
N TRP A 244 29.80 14.23 -5.25
CA TRP A 244 28.81 13.43 -5.99
C TRP A 244 27.51 13.27 -5.18
N LYS A 245 27.64 12.91 -3.90
CA LYS A 245 26.51 12.85 -2.96
C LYS A 245 25.74 14.17 -2.90
N SER A 246 26.43 15.30 -2.85
CA SER A 246 25.82 16.64 -2.81
C SER A 246 25.13 17.01 -4.13
N ILE A 247 25.64 16.54 -5.28
CA ILE A 247 25.00 16.78 -6.58
C ILE A 247 23.63 16.10 -6.61
N ILE A 248 23.56 14.83 -6.21
CA ILE A 248 22.28 14.09 -6.15
C ILE A 248 21.35 14.70 -5.10
N GLU A 249 21.87 15.13 -3.95
CA GLU A 249 21.08 15.84 -2.95
C GLU A 249 20.49 17.16 -3.48
N GLY A 250 21.20 17.83 -4.40
CA GLY A 250 20.71 19.02 -5.10
C GLY A 250 19.51 18.75 -6.02
N LEU A 251 19.35 17.52 -6.49
CA LEU A 251 18.17 17.10 -7.26
C LEU A 251 16.94 16.85 -6.38
N CYS A 252 17.16 16.51 -5.10
CA CYS A 252 16.08 16.32 -4.12
C CYS A 252 15.37 17.66 -3.81
N GLN A 253 14.12 17.76 -4.23
CA GLN A 253 13.27 18.95 -4.04
C GLN A 253 12.73 19.06 -2.61
N THR A 254 12.49 17.93 -1.94
CA THR A 254 11.89 17.91 -0.59
C THR A 254 12.90 17.55 0.50
N LYS A 255 12.66 18.00 1.73
CA LYS A 255 13.47 17.60 2.90
C LYS A 255 13.42 16.10 3.15
N GLN A 256 12.29 15.45 2.86
CA GLN A 256 12.12 14.01 3.01
C GLN A 256 13.00 13.24 2.01
N GLN A 257 13.03 13.65 0.75
CA GLN A 257 13.93 13.08 -0.27
C GLN A 257 15.39 13.16 0.17
N LYS A 258 15.83 14.29 0.75
CA LYS A 258 17.20 14.43 1.26
C LYS A 258 17.51 13.47 2.40
N ILE A 259 16.59 13.31 3.34
CA ILE A 259 16.74 12.35 4.45
C ILE A 259 16.81 10.92 3.92
N ILE A 260 15.96 10.56 2.96
CA ILE A 260 15.96 9.24 2.33
C ILE A 260 17.26 9.02 1.57
N TRP A 261 17.69 9.98 0.75
CA TRP A 261 18.96 9.94 0.03
C TRP A 261 20.14 9.69 0.96
N HIS A 262 20.24 10.40 2.08
CA HIS A 262 21.32 10.17 3.04
C HIS A 262 21.34 8.75 3.60
N LYS A 263 20.17 8.17 3.92
CA LYS A 263 20.08 6.79 4.41
C LYS A 263 20.47 5.79 3.33
N VAL A 264 19.93 5.97 2.13
CA VAL A 264 20.18 5.10 0.97
C VAL A 264 21.65 5.15 0.58
N PHE A 265 22.24 6.34 0.46
CA PHE A 265 23.66 6.53 0.19
C PHE A 265 24.55 5.86 1.25
N SER A 266 24.21 6.00 2.53
CA SER A 266 24.99 5.39 3.61
C SER A 266 24.94 3.86 3.55
N ASN A 267 23.78 3.29 3.25
CA ASN A 267 23.62 1.84 3.12
C ASN A 267 24.30 1.31 1.84
N TRP A 268 24.20 2.03 0.72
CA TRP A 268 24.92 1.71 -0.52
C TRP A 268 26.43 1.70 -0.29
N LEU A 269 26.97 2.74 0.36
CA LEU A 269 28.38 2.82 0.73
C LEU A 269 28.81 1.70 1.69
N MET A 270 27.92 1.30 2.61
CA MET A 270 28.18 0.19 3.52
C MET A 270 28.31 -1.13 2.77
N ILE A 271 27.42 -1.43 1.81
CA ILE A 271 27.52 -2.64 0.98
C ILE A 271 28.82 -2.62 0.19
N LYS A 272 29.09 -1.52 -0.51
CA LYS A 272 30.31 -1.35 -1.31
C LYS A 272 31.57 -1.55 -0.46
N LYS A 273 31.63 -0.96 0.73
CA LYS A 273 32.74 -1.15 1.68
C LYS A 273 32.91 -2.61 2.13
N ILE A 274 31.81 -3.33 2.39
CA ILE A 274 31.88 -4.74 2.79
C ILE A 274 32.44 -5.59 1.65
N LEU A 275 32.01 -5.34 0.41
CA LEU A 275 32.54 -6.00 -0.77
C LEU A 275 34.02 -5.68 -0.94
N SER A 276 34.43 -4.40 -0.95
CA SER A 276 35.84 -4.00 -1.10
C SER A 276 36.77 -4.63 -0.05
N ASN A 277 36.33 -4.82 1.19
CA ASN A 277 37.14 -5.48 2.24
C ASN A 277 37.44 -6.96 1.97
N LYS A 278 36.74 -7.57 1.02
CA LYS A 278 36.88 -8.98 0.63
C LYS A 278 37.61 -9.14 -0.70
N GLU A 279 38.11 -8.03 -1.27
CA GLU A 279 38.97 -8.00 -2.45
C GLU A 279 38.37 -8.86 -3.60
N GLU A 280 39.20 -9.68 -4.25
CA GLU A 280 38.84 -10.46 -5.44
C GLU A 280 37.62 -11.37 -5.23
N ASN A 281 37.42 -11.90 -4.01
CA ASN A 281 36.30 -12.80 -3.70
C ASN A 281 34.93 -12.11 -3.78
N SER A 282 34.90 -10.78 -3.84
CA SER A 282 33.67 -9.98 -3.90
C SER A 282 33.36 -9.40 -5.27
N PHE A 283 34.27 -9.54 -6.25
CA PHE A 283 34.15 -8.85 -7.53
C PHE A 283 32.89 -9.26 -8.29
N ASP A 284 32.57 -10.56 -8.31
CA ASP A 284 31.35 -11.05 -8.94
C ASP A 284 30.08 -10.50 -8.24
N TYR A 285 30.08 -10.42 -6.91
CA TYR A 285 28.98 -9.83 -6.14
C TYR A 285 28.82 -8.33 -6.42
N ASN A 286 29.93 -7.58 -6.44
CA ASN A 286 29.93 -6.15 -6.73
C ASN A 286 29.42 -5.90 -8.15
N PHE A 287 29.90 -6.66 -9.13
CA PHE A 287 29.45 -6.57 -10.51
C PHE A 287 27.95 -6.84 -10.65
N ILE A 288 27.44 -7.91 -10.02
CA ILE A 288 26.00 -8.21 -10.04
C ILE A 288 25.21 -7.06 -9.39
N PHE A 289 25.69 -6.51 -8.28
CA PHE A 289 25.06 -5.39 -7.59
C PHE A 289 24.98 -4.16 -8.50
N ASP A 290 26.08 -3.80 -9.15
CA ASP A 290 26.13 -2.67 -10.07
C ASP A 290 25.22 -2.87 -11.28
N LYS A 291 25.14 -4.09 -11.81
CA LYS A 291 24.20 -4.40 -12.90
C LYS A 291 22.73 -4.30 -12.48
N LEU A 292 22.39 -4.61 -11.23
CA LEU A 292 21.04 -4.34 -10.73
C LEU A 292 20.77 -2.85 -10.58
N VAL A 293 21.73 -2.09 -10.04
CA VAL A 293 21.62 -0.64 -9.88
C VAL A 293 21.48 0.03 -11.25
N GLU A 294 22.30 -0.32 -12.23
CA GLU A 294 22.21 0.17 -13.61
C GLU A 294 20.81 -0.10 -14.20
N LYS A 295 20.30 -1.33 -14.05
CA LYS A 295 19.03 -1.72 -14.64
C LYS A 295 17.80 -1.07 -13.99
N PHE A 296 17.73 -1.06 -12.66
CA PHE A 296 16.53 -0.62 -11.94
C PHE A 296 16.56 0.86 -11.54
N VAL A 297 17.75 1.46 -11.46
CA VAL A 297 17.96 2.84 -10.99
C VAL A 297 18.47 3.76 -12.12
N ARG A 298 19.01 3.19 -13.20
CA ARG A 298 19.71 3.95 -14.28
C ARG A 298 20.90 4.76 -13.76
N LEU A 299 21.52 4.26 -12.69
CA LEU A 299 22.75 4.80 -12.16
C LEU A 299 23.92 4.01 -12.76
N GLU A 300 24.68 4.66 -13.63
CA GLU A 300 25.81 4.06 -14.34
C GLU A 300 27.14 4.35 -13.62
N GLU A 301 28.05 3.39 -13.72
CA GLU A 301 29.45 3.59 -13.39
C GLU A 301 30.15 4.39 -14.50
N GLU A 302 31.10 5.26 -14.12
CA GLU A 302 32.01 5.88 -15.07
C GLU A 302 33.22 4.98 -15.33
N LEU A 303 33.38 4.58 -16.60
CA LEU A 303 34.44 3.69 -17.05
C LEU A 303 35.42 4.39 -18.02
N ASP A 304 35.13 5.63 -18.43
CA ASP A 304 36.03 6.40 -19.31
C ASP A 304 37.23 6.95 -18.52
N GLU A 305 38.40 6.38 -18.76
CA GLU A 305 39.68 6.79 -18.16
C GLU A 305 39.95 8.29 -18.29
N LYS A 306 39.54 8.93 -19.41
CA LYS A 306 39.76 10.37 -19.59
C LYS A 306 38.90 11.19 -18.65
N ASN A 307 37.67 10.76 -18.39
CA ASN A 307 36.77 11.42 -17.46
C ASN A 307 37.27 11.25 -16.02
N ILE A 308 37.71 10.05 -15.66
CA ILE A 308 38.28 9.73 -14.35
C ILE A 308 39.52 10.62 -14.09
N GLN A 309 40.48 10.65 -15.01
CA GLN A 309 41.69 11.49 -14.88
C GLN A 309 41.38 12.99 -14.86
N SER A 310 40.36 13.43 -15.59
CA SER A 310 39.91 14.82 -15.59
C SER A 310 39.31 15.19 -14.24
N MET A 311 38.49 14.30 -13.67
CA MET A 311 37.87 14.49 -12.35
C MET A 311 38.91 14.50 -11.24
N GLU A 312 39.91 13.62 -11.29
CA GLU A 312 41.06 13.64 -10.39
C GLU A 312 41.74 15.02 -10.41
N LYS A 313 42.04 15.56 -11.60
CA LYS A 313 42.62 16.91 -11.75
C LYS A 313 41.71 18.01 -11.20
N ILE A 314 40.40 17.91 -11.39
CA ILE A 314 39.42 18.87 -10.86
C ILE A 314 39.44 18.84 -9.32
N VAL A 315 39.41 17.65 -8.73
CA VAL A 315 39.46 17.48 -7.27
C VAL A 315 40.79 17.98 -6.71
N ASN A 316 41.92 17.73 -7.39
CA ASN A 316 43.24 18.23 -7.00
C ASN A 316 43.28 19.75 -6.99
N ASN A 317 42.70 20.39 -8.01
CA ASN A 317 42.62 21.85 -8.08
C ASN A 317 41.70 22.47 -7.03
N ILE A 318 40.65 21.77 -6.60
CA ILE A 318 39.73 22.22 -5.55
C ILE A 318 40.40 22.07 -4.18
N THR A 319 40.94 20.88 -3.89
CA THR A 319 41.61 20.58 -2.61
C THR A 319 42.86 21.44 -2.40
N SER A 320 43.62 21.75 -3.46
CA SER A 320 44.78 22.66 -3.38
C SER A 320 44.42 24.10 -2.98
N LYS A 321 43.14 24.49 -3.14
CA LYS A 321 42.63 25.83 -2.76
C LYS A 321 41.98 25.83 -1.37
N GLU A 322 41.72 24.65 -0.79
CA GLU A 322 41.15 24.55 0.55
C GLU A 322 42.26 24.59 1.61
N ASP A 323 42.05 25.42 2.62
CA ASP A 323 42.91 25.47 3.80
C ASP A 323 42.36 24.51 4.86
N PHE A 324 42.90 23.28 4.89
CA PHE A 324 42.48 22.24 5.82
C PHE A 324 42.83 22.53 7.29
N THR A 325 43.52 23.64 7.58
CA THR A 325 43.78 24.07 8.96
C THR A 325 42.64 24.90 9.54
N LYS A 326 41.67 25.34 8.71
CA LYS A 326 40.49 26.07 9.16
C LYS A 326 39.35 25.12 9.51
N THR A 327 39.10 24.94 10.79
CA THR A 327 37.88 24.29 11.29
C THR A 327 36.66 25.12 10.93
N LYS A 328 35.68 24.52 10.24
CA LYS A 328 34.33 25.10 10.15
C LYS A 328 33.75 25.22 11.55
N GLU A 329 33.03 26.31 11.84
CA GLU A 329 32.49 26.64 13.18
C GLU A 329 31.61 25.54 13.80
N GLU A 330 31.12 24.59 13.00
CA GLU A 330 30.28 23.46 13.44
C GLU A 330 31.06 22.17 13.77
N HIS A 331 32.37 22.11 13.54
CA HIS A 331 33.19 20.95 13.88
C HIS A 331 33.73 21.06 15.31
N ASP A 332 33.08 20.40 16.27
CA ASP A 332 33.64 20.22 17.61
C ASP A 332 34.85 19.27 17.54
N THR A 333 36.04 19.85 17.51
CA THR A 333 37.32 19.11 17.55
C THR A 333 37.58 18.49 18.92
N HIS A 334 36.84 18.89 19.96
CA HIS A 334 36.96 18.35 21.30
C HIS A 334 35.98 17.19 21.53
N THR A 335 36.21 16.10 20.80
CA THR A 335 35.50 14.83 21.04
C THR A 335 35.72 14.33 22.47
N LEU A 336 34.74 13.60 23.02
CA LEU A 336 34.84 12.98 24.35
C LEU A 336 36.13 12.15 24.53
N TYR A 337 36.57 11.49 23.46
CA TYR A 337 37.82 10.71 23.46
C TYR A 337 39.07 11.59 23.53
N TYR A 338 39.10 12.72 22.82
CA TYR A 338 40.20 13.68 22.92
C TYR A 338 40.30 14.30 24.33
N LYS A 339 39.15 14.65 24.94
CA LYS A 339 39.08 15.14 26.33
C LYS A 339 39.61 14.09 27.31
N TRP A 340 39.15 12.84 27.21
CA TRP A 340 39.65 11.73 28.03
C TRP A 340 41.16 11.50 27.88
N LYS A 341 41.70 11.58 26.66
CA LYS A 341 43.13 11.41 26.38
C LYS A 341 43.98 12.51 27.04
N ILE A 342 43.50 13.76 27.03
CA ILE A 342 44.14 14.87 27.75
C ILE A 342 44.14 14.63 29.26
N GLU A 343 43.02 14.19 29.83
CA GLU A 343 42.92 13.89 31.27
C GLU A 343 43.85 12.75 31.69
N LYS A 344 43.94 11.70 30.87
CA LYS A 344 44.84 10.57 31.13
C LYS A 344 46.31 10.99 31.09
N ASN A 345 46.71 11.80 30.11
CA ASN A 345 48.08 12.30 29.98
C ASN A 345 48.46 13.34 31.05
N LYS A 346 47.48 13.92 31.77
CA LYS A 346 47.71 14.80 32.92
C LYS A 346 47.89 14.04 34.25
N ASN A 347 47.46 12.77 34.28
CA ASN A 347 47.51 11.91 35.47
C ASN A 347 48.65 10.87 35.42
N THR A 348 49.51 10.95 34.39
CA THR A 348 50.84 10.33 34.29
C THR A 348 51.87 11.43 34.27
#